data_AF-A0AAN6MJ81-F1
#
_entry.id   AF-A0AAN6MJ81-F1
#
_cell.length_a   1.000
_cell.length_b   1.000
_cell.length_c   1.000
_cell.angle_alpha   90.00
_cell.angle_beta   90.00
_cell.angle_gamma   90.00
#
_symmetry.space_group_name_H-M   'P 1'
#
loop_
_entity.id
_entity.type
_entity.pdbx_description
1 polymer ?
#
loop_
_entity_poly.entity_id
_entity_poly.type
_entity_poly.pdbx_seq_one_letter_code
_entity_poly.pdbx_strand_id
1 'polypeptide(L)'
;MDGPGSSADEDLDLYAILGVDKSASPNDIKKAYRKLALQYHPDKVPEDVRVESEARFKAITQAYEILRDEEKRHLYDTHGMAAFDPTRGGGPEVDLNDIISQMFGMNMGGMPGGGGPRRPRRSPDEEQPYKVTLEELYKGKTVKFAAEKQVICGQCKGTGAKDKVKPNQCERCRGIGRQEAFRQVGPGLVRKEVIPCDHCQGSGMYYKEKDRCKKCKGKRTVKESKALEVYIPRGSMQGERIVLEGEADQLPDMTPGDLIFHLIEEPHDNFTRIGHDLSADLHVTLAEALSGFSRVVLKHLDGRGIHIDHPRGKILRPGDVLKVAGEGMPFKRGETKGDLYLLVKVDFPENGWLSGDSEYEALQKLLPPPAAPIQADEVDEVHYEEDADIEQMGAHQGDPRYGGDWEDDDEEEAGPHCTKRFMRHQSDRFKCLDAAWRKPKGIDNRVRRRFKGNLAMPSGRRGGGLERRRIGYGSNKRTRHMMPSGHKAFLVSNVKDVELLLMHNKTYAAEIAHNVSSRKRVDIIARAKQLGVKVTNAKAKVTTEV
;
A
#
# COMPACT_ATOMS: atom_id res chain seq x y z
N MET A 1 -14.37 -15.19 76.85
CA MET A 1 -15.54 -14.93 75.99
C MET A 1 -15.51 -13.44 75.70
N ASP A 2 -15.01 -12.88 74.59
CA ASP A 2 -14.48 -13.38 73.32
C ASP A 2 -13.60 -12.28 72.69
N GLY A 3 -12.61 -12.67 71.87
CA GLY A 3 -11.53 -11.79 71.35
C GLY A 3 -11.89 -10.95 70.11
N PRO A 4 -10.96 -10.08 69.63
CA PRO A 4 -11.25 -9.08 68.60
C PRO A 4 -11.14 -9.69 67.20
N GLY A 5 -12.23 -9.60 66.44
CA GLY A 5 -12.27 -9.99 65.02
C GLY A 5 -11.81 -8.84 64.12
N SER A 6 -10.64 -9.01 63.52
CA SER A 6 -10.19 -8.23 62.36
C SER A 6 -10.91 -8.71 61.10
N SER A 7 -11.85 -7.92 60.57
CA SER A 7 -12.40 -8.09 59.22
C SER A 7 -11.72 -7.09 58.29
N ALA A 8 -10.75 -7.58 57.53
CA ALA A 8 -10.12 -6.88 56.43
C ALA A 8 -11.10 -6.80 55.24
N ASP A 9 -11.93 -5.77 55.21
CA ASP A 9 -12.55 -5.27 53.97
C ASP A 9 -11.63 -4.17 53.43
N GLU A 10 -10.68 -4.54 52.57
CA GLU A 10 -9.88 -3.57 51.82
C GLU A 10 -10.68 -3.04 50.62
N ASP A 11 -11.75 -2.28 50.90
CA ASP A 11 -12.26 -1.29 49.95
C ASP A 11 -11.22 -0.15 49.89
N LEU A 12 -10.20 -0.34 49.05
CA LEU A 12 -9.06 0.56 48.92
C LEU A 12 -9.52 2.01 48.62
N ASP A 13 -9.24 2.91 49.56
CA ASP A 13 -9.52 4.35 49.44
C ASP A 13 -8.91 4.90 48.13
N LEU A 14 -9.70 5.62 47.32
CA LEU A 14 -9.27 6.15 46.02
C LEU A 14 -8.08 7.10 46.15
N TYR A 15 -7.99 7.83 47.26
CA TYR A 15 -6.87 8.70 47.56
C TYR A 15 -5.60 7.89 47.85
N ALA A 16 -5.73 6.72 48.49
CA ALA A 16 -4.62 5.80 48.75
C ALA A 16 -4.12 5.14 47.45
N ILE A 17 -5.01 4.80 46.51
CA ILE A 17 -4.65 4.25 45.19
C ILE A 17 -3.79 5.23 44.39
N LEU A 18 -4.11 6.53 44.45
CA LEU A 18 -3.32 7.57 43.80
C LEU A 18 -2.13 8.05 44.64
N GLY A 19 -2.03 7.64 45.91
CA GLY A 19 -0.98 8.07 46.84
C GLY A 19 -1.03 9.56 47.16
N VAL A 20 -2.23 10.14 47.25
CA VAL A 20 -2.47 11.56 47.53
C VAL A 20 -3.32 11.72 48.79
N ASP A 21 -3.22 12.87 49.45
CA ASP A 21 -4.05 13.19 50.62
C ASP A 21 -5.48 13.59 50.22
N LYS A 22 -6.46 13.42 51.12
CA LYS A 22 -7.87 13.83 50.89
C LYS A 22 -8.02 15.33 50.63
N SER A 23 -7.09 16.14 51.14
CA SER A 23 -7.02 17.58 50.89
C SER A 23 -6.31 17.97 49.58
N ALA A 24 -5.88 17.01 48.76
CA ALA A 24 -5.09 17.29 47.55
C ALA A 24 -5.84 18.15 46.52
N SER A 25 -5.11 19.08 45.89
CA SER A 25 -5.65 19.91 44.82
C SER A 25 -5.87 19.08 43.54
N PRO A 26 -6.77 19.51 42.62
CA PRO A 26 -6.97 18.84 41.33
C PRO A 26 -5.69 18.70 40.51
N ASN A 27 -4.76 19.65 40.67
CA ASN A 27 -3.46 19.62 40.01
C ASN A 27 -2.54 18.52 40.56
N ASP A 28 -2.61 18.23 41.86
CA ASP A 28 -1.77 17.21 42.49
C ASP A 28 -2.29 15.81 42.19
N ILE A 29 -3.62 15.63 42.15
CA ILE A 29 -4.29 14.42 41.67
C ILE A 29 -3.87 14.11 40.22
N LYS A 30 -3.85 15.13 39.34
CA LYS A 30 -3.40 15.00 37.95
C LYS A 30 -1.91 14.70 37.80
N LYS A 31 -1.06 15.18 38.72
CA LYS A 31 0.38 14.86 38.73
C LYS A 31 0.60 13.42 39.19
N ALA A 32 -0.08 12.99 40.24
CA ALA A 32 -0.01 11.63 40.77
C ALA A 32 -0.45 10.59 39.74
N TYR A 33 -1.59 10.82 39.08
CA TYR A 33 -2.08 9.98 37.99
C TYR A 33 -1.05 9.85 36.86
N ARG A 34 -0.46 10.96 36.38
CA ARG A 34 0.56 10.92 35.31
C ARG A 34 1.80 10.12 35.71
N LYS A 35 2.24 10.21 36.96
CA LYS A 35 3.40 9.47 37.47
C LYS A 35 3.10 7.97 37.51
N LEU A 36 1.95 7.58 38.06
CA LEU A 36 1.56 6.17 38.20
C LEU A 36 1.18 5.53 36.86
N ALA A 37 0.51 6.26 35.97
CA ALA A 37 0.16 5.79 34.63
C ALA A 37 1.40 5.49 33.77
N LEU A 38 2.50 6.23 33.94
CA LEU A 38 3.78 5.95 33.26
C LEU A 38 4.51 4.74 33.84
N GLN A 39 4.35 4.48 35.15
CA GLN A 39 4.99 3.36 35.84
C GLN A 39 4.32 2.02 35.55
N TYR A 40 2.99 1.99 35.50
CA TYR A 40 2.19 0.79 35.28
C TYR A 40 1.67 0.65 33.84
N HIS A 41 2.26 1.36 32.88
CA HIS A 41 1.85 1.26 31.48
C HIS A 41 2.20 -0.12 30.91
N PRO A 42 1.26 -0.87 30.29
CA PRO A 42 1.46 -2.24 29.85
C PRO A 42 2.56 -2.41 28.78
N ASP A 43 2.91 -1.33 28.09
CA ASP A 43 3.98 -1.28 27.07
C ASP A 43 5.39 -1.03 27.65
N LYS A 44 5.49 -0.55 28.90
CA LYS A 44 6.78 -0.20 29.54
C LYS A 44 7.25 -1.21 30.57
N VAL A 45 6.37 -2.13 30.96
CA VAL A 45 6.62 -3.14 31.99
C VAL A 45 6.99 -4.47 31.32
N PRO A 46 7.94 -5.26 31.87
CA PRO A 46 8.28 -6.58 31.35
C PRO A 46 7.09 -7.56 31.38
N GLU A 47 7.17 -8.59 30.54
CA GLU A 47 6.02 -9.43 30.15
C GLU A 47 5.44 -10.29 31.31
N ASP A 48 6.24 -10.55 32.33
CA ASP A 48 5.92 -11.27 33.56
C ASP A 48 5.06 -10.45 34.55
N VAL A 49 5.24 -9.13 34.60
CA VAL A 49 4.50 -8.22 35.51
C VAL A 49 3.36 -7.49 34.78
N ARG A 50 3.11 -7.84 33.51
CA ARG A 50 2.13 -7.15 32.66
C ARG A 50 0.69 -7.28 33.18
N VAL A 51 0.32 -8.46 33.67
CA VAL A 51 -1.05 -8.74 34.17
C VAL A 51 -1.34 -7.93 35.45
N GLU A 52 -0.38 -7.86 36.37
CA GLU A 52 -0.52 -7.07 37.60
C GLU A 52 -0.51 -5.56 37.31
N SER A 53 0.33 -5.12 36.38
CA SER A 53 0.39 -3.71 35.96
C SER A 53 -0.90 -3.27 35.28
N GLU A 54 -1.53 -4.15 34.48
CA GLU A 54 -2.83 -3.86 33.88
C GLU A 54 -3.93 -3.69 34.94
N ALA A 55 -3.96 -4.56 35.97
CA ALA A 55 -4.92 -4.45 37.07
C ALA A 55 -4.74 -3.16 37.88
N ARG A 56 -3.49 -2.81 38.22
CA ARG A 56 -3.18 -1.54 38.92
C ARG A 56 -3.49 -0.32 38.05
N PHE A 57 -3.19 -0.39 36.76
CA PHE A 57 -3.48 0.69 35.82
C PHE A 57 -4.98 0.97 35.70
N LYS A 58 -5.81 -0.08 35.70
CA LYS A 58 -7.28 0.05 35.74
C LYS A 58 -7.74 0.74 37.02
N ALA A 59 -7.26 0.31 38.19
CA ALA A 59 -7.60 0.93 39.47
C ALA A 59 -7.17 2.41 39.56
N ILE A 60 -5.97 2.75 39.08
CA ILE A 60 -5.45 4.13 39.02
C ILE A 60 -6.33 5.00 38.11
N THR A 61 -6.78 4.46 36.99
CA THR A 61 -7.62 5.18 36.02
C THR A 61 -9.01 5.45 36.60
N GLN A 62 -9.61 4.46 37.26
CA GLN A 62 -10.89 4.61 37.96
C GLN A 62 -10.81 5.66 39.08
N ALA A 63 -9.76 5.61 39.90
CA ALA A 63 -9.54 6.60 40.96
C ALA A 63 -9.41 8.02 40.41
N TYR A 64 -8.68 8.20 39.30
CA TYR A 64 -8.54 9.51 38.67
C TYR A 64 -9.84 10.03 38.07
N GLU A 65 -10.68 9.16 37.48
CA GLU A 65 -11.95 9.60 36.89
C GLU A 65 -12.92 10.15 37.94
N ILE A 66 -13.01 9.49 39.10
CA ILE A 66 -13.88 9.91 40.20
C ILE A 66 -13.32 11.16 40.89
N LEU A 67 -12.00 11.21 41.16
CA LEU A 67 -11.38 12.30 41.92
C LEU A 67 -11.08 13.57 41.08
N ARG A 68 -11.10 13.47 39.75
CA ARG A 68 -10.88 14.62 38.85
C ARG A 68 -12.08 15.57 38.81
N ASP A 69 -13.29 15.02 38.87
CA ASP A 69 -14.53 15.79 38.77
C ASP A 69 -14.97 16.21 40.18
N GLU A 70 -15.21 17.52 40.38
CA GLU A 70 -15.57 18.08 41.68
C GLU A 70 -16.90 17.51 42.19
N GLU A 71 -17.86 17.23 41.30
CA GLU A 71 -19.16 16.66 41.68
C GLU A 71 -19.04 15.19 42.09
N LYS A 72 -18.29 14.39 41.31
CA LYS A 72 -18.05 12.96 41.62
C LYS A 72 -17.17 12.78 42.86
N ARG A 73 -16.18 13.66 43.06
CA ARG A 73 -15.35 13.70 44.25
C ARG A 73 -16.19 13.98 45.49
N HIS A 74 -17.09 14.97 45.43
CA HIS A 74 -18.01 15.25 46.53
C HIS A 74 -18.89 14.03 46.83
N LEU A 75 -19.49 13.39 45.81
CA LEU A 75 -20.28 12.16 46.01
C LEU A 75 -19.48 11.05 46.70
N TYR A 76 -18.23 10.83 46.27
CA TYR A 76 -17.34 9.85 46.88
C TYR A 76 -17.00 10.22 48.34
N ASP A 77 -16.69 11.48 48.60
CA ASP A 77 -16.37 11.95 49.95
C ASP A 77 -17.59 11.85 50.90
N THR A 78 -18.81 11.96 50.39
CA THR A 78 -20.05 11.90 51.19
C THR A 78 -20.60 10.49 51.38
N HIS A 79 -20.52 9.64 50.34
CA HIS A 79 -21.19 8.35 50.28
C HIS A 79 -20.26 7.14 50.06
N GLY A 80 -18.94 7.38 49.91
CA GLY A 80 -17.96 6.34 49.63
C GLY A 80 -18.15 5.69 48.25
N MET A 81 -17.56 4.51 48.07
CA MET A 81 -17.68 3.75 46.80
C MET A 81 -19.11 3.27 46.53
N ALA A 82 -19.98 3.22 47.55
CA ALA A 82 -21.36 2.77 47.44
C ALA A 82 -22.23 3.66 46.52
N ALA A 83 -21.85 4.92 46.28
CA ALA A 83 -22.53 5.81 45.32
C ALA A 83 -22.31 5.43 43.86
N PHE A 84 -21.34 4.54 43.57
CA PHE A 84 -20.96 4.13 42.24
C PHE A 84 -21.18 2.61 42.01
N ASP A 85 -21.87 1.92 42.92
CA ASP A 85 -22.25 0.51 42.77
C ASP A 85 -23.49 0.37 41.86
N PRO A 86 -23.37 -0.27 40.68
CA PRO A 86 -24.47 -0.43 39.71
C PRO A 86 -25.62 -1.30 40.23
N THR A 87 -25.47 -1.97 41.38
CA THR A 87 -26.45 -2.91 41.92
C THR A 87 -27.51 -2.23 42.79
N ARG A 88 -27.35 -0.95 43.15
CA ARG A 88 -28.19 -0.27 44.15
C ARG A 88 -28.68 1.12 43.72
N GLY A 89 -29.44 1.19 42.62
CA GLY A 89 -30.50 2.19 42.46
C GLY A 89 -30.39 3.18 41.28
N GLY A 90 -31.32 3.06 40.33
CA GLY A 90 -32.18 4.15 39.84
C GLY A 90 -31.60 5.44 39.21
N GLY A 91 -30.33 5.48 38.81
CA GLY A 91 -29.74 6.61 38.05
C GLY A 91 -29.45 6.23 36.59
N PRO A 92 -29.35 7.21 35.66
CA PRO A 92 -29.16 6.94 34.24
C PRO A 92 -27.89 6.12 34.01
N GLU A 93 -28.12 4.94 33.44
CA GLU A 93 -27.16 3.89 33.14
C GLU A 93 -26.01 4.45 32.28
N VAL A 94 -24.86 4.66 32.90
CA VAL A 94 -23.57 4.80 32.21
C VAL A 94 -22.76 3.55 32.52
N ASP A 95 -22.87 2.55 31.65
CA ASP A 95 -22.00 1.38 31.70
C ASP A 95 -20.55 1.84 31.50
N LEU A 96 -19.72 1.67 32.54
CA LEU A 96 -18.32 2.08 32.56
C LEU A 96 -17.47 1.28 31.57
N ASN A 97 -17.91 0.08 31.16
CA ASN A 97 -17.29 -0.64 30.04
C ASN A 97 -17.63 0.00 28.67
N ASP A 98 -18.72 0.76 28.60
CA ASP A 98 -19.20 1.43 27.38
C ASP A 98 -18.58 2.84 27.24
N ILE A 99 -18.20 3.50 28.34
CA ILE A 99 -17.37 4.73 28.32
C ILE A 99 -15.93 4.42 27.90
N ILE A 100 -15.35 3.30 28.37
CA ILE A 100 -14.02 2.85 27.95
C ILE A 100 -14.04 2.40 26.49
N SER A 101 -15.14 1.79 26.05
CA SER A 101 -15.38 1.47 24.63
C SER A 101 -15.58 2.74 23.78
N GLN A 102 -16.20 3.80 24.30
CA GLN A 102 -16.34 5.09 23.61
C GLN A 102 -15.03 5.88 23.48
N MET A 103 -14.08 5.71 24.42
CA MET A 103 -12.80 6.42 24.36
C MET A 103 -11.72 5.69 23.53
N PHE A 104 -11.81 4.35 23.41
CA PHE A 104 -10.79 3.53 22.75
C PHE A 104 -11.28 2.61 21.61
N GLY A 105 -12.58 2.56 21.28
CA GLY A 105 -13.14 1.64 20.28
C GLY A 105 -14.15 2.30 19.35
N MET A 106 -13.78 2.48 18.09
CA MET A 106 -14.65 2.98 17.01
C MET A 106 -16.05 2.33 16.99
N ASN A 107 -17.09 3.08 17.31
CA ASN A 107 -18.47 2.74 16.96
C ASN A 107 -18.71 3.05 15.47
N MET A 108 -18.39 2.06 14.63
CA MET A 108 -18.74 2.01 13.20
C MET A 108 -20.12 1.36 13.06
N GLY A 109 -21.18 2.16 12.91
CA GLY A 109 -22.42 1.71 12.28
C GLY A 109 -23.74 2.16 12.92
N GLY A 110 -24.25 3.32 12.48
CA GLY A 110 -25.69 3.52 12.27
C GLY A 110 -26.54 4.05 13.42
N MET A 111 -26.50 5.38 13.68
CA MET A 111 -27.67 6.27 13.56
C MET A 111 -27.30 7.75 13.83
N PRO A 112 -28.10 8.71 13.35
CA PRO A 112 -27.69 10.08 13.09
C PRO A 112 -28.06 11.03 14.24
N GLY A 113 -27.11 11.88 14.65
CA GLY A 113 -27.38 13.04 15.50
C GLY A 113 -26.68 13.01 16.84
N GLY A 114 -25.42 13.44 16.86
CA GLY A 114 -24.66 13.72 18.07
C GLY A 114 -23.63 14.80 17.77
N GLY A 115 -23.91 16.02 18.18
CA GLY A 115 -23.05 17.18 17.96
C GLY A 115 -21.78 17.12 18.79
N GLY A 116 -20.76 16.42 18.29
CA GLY A 116 -19.39 16.69 18.69
C GLY A 116 -18.99 18.11 18.27
N PRO A 117 -18.03 18.75 18.95
CA PRO A 117 -17.52 20.07 18.54
C PRO A 117 -17.11 20.00 17.08
N ARG A 118 -17.76 20.83 16.23
CA ARG A 118 -17.53 20.86 14.79
C ARG A 118 -16.05 21.12 14.55
N ARG A 119 -15.29 20.08 14.15
CA ARG A 119 -13.96 20.27 13.58
C ARG A 119 -14.09 21.32 12.47
N PRO A 120 -13.20 22.33 12.42
CA PRO A 120 -13.14 23.24 11.30
C PRO A 120 -13.15 22.43 10.01
N ARG A 121 -14.10 22.71 9.13
CA ARG A 121 -14.20 21.99 7.86
C ARG A 121 -12.96 22.35 7.05
N ARG A 122 -12.23 21.38 6.52
CA ARG A 122 -11.06 21.61 5.66
C ARG A 122 -11.50 21.73 4.21
N SER A 123 -10.98 22.69 3.45
CA SER A 123 -11.16 22.72 2.00
C SER A 123 -10.51 21.49 1.35
N PRO A 124 -10.97 21.09 0.15
CA PRO A 124 -10.37 19.96 -0.56
C PRO A 124 -8.88 20.21 -0.83
N ASP A 125 -8.09 19.13 -0.80
CA ASP A 125 -6.70 19.18 -1.23
C ASP A 125 -6.65 19.27 -2.77
N GLU A 126 -5.63 19.94 -3.31
CA GLU A 126 -5.41 20.10 -4.74
C GLU A 126 -4.25 19.19 -5.17
N GLU A 127 -4.48 18.34 -6.18
CA GLU A 127 -3.48 17.39 -6.67
C GLU A 127 -2.98 17.83 -8.05
N GLN A 128 -1.67 18.08 -8.18
CA GLN A 128 -1.06 18.51 -9.43
C GLN A 128 0.05 17.54 -9.87
N PRO A 129 0.00 16.99 -11.10
CA PRO A 129 1.10 16.22 -11.64
C PRO A 129 2.28 17.16 -11.97
N TYR A 130 3.48 16.80 -11.51
CA TYR A 130 4.72 17.53 -11.81
C TYR A 130 5.69 16.61 -12.55
N LYS A 131 5.99 16.96 -13.81
CA LYS A 131 6.92 16.19 -14.65
C LYS A 131 8.36 16.54 -14.27
N VAL A 132 9.21 15.52 -14.14
CA VAL A 132 10.61 15.65 -13.72
C VAL A 132 11.48 14.74 -14.57
N THR A 133 12.63 15.25 -15.01
CA THR A 133 13.62 14.46 -15.73
C THR A 133 14.47 13.62 -14.77
N LEU A 134 15.05 12.53 -15.26
CA LEU A 134 15.90 11.65 -14.46
C LEU A 134 17.15 12.37 -13.90
N GLU A 135 17.71 13.32 -14.65
CA GLU A 135 18.85 14.14 -14.21
C GLU A 135 18.49 15.04 -13.01
N GLU A 136 17.29 15.63 -13.03
CA GLU A 136 16.78 16.45 -11.94
C GLU A 136 16.51 15.61 -10.68
N LEU A 137 16.02 14.38 -10.85
CA LEU A 137 15.86 13.42 -9.76
C LEU A 137 17.21 12.96 -9.19
N TYR A 138 18.27 12.91 -9.99
CA TYR A 138 19.60 12.54 -9.55
C TYR A 138 20.27 13.65 -8.73
N LYS A 139 20.26 14.89 -9.23
CA LYS A 139 20.91 16.04 -8.58
C LYS A 139 20.07 16.61 -7.43
N GLY A 140 18.74 16.45 -7.50
CA GLY A 140 17.78 17.20 -6.71
C GLY A 140 17.59 18.60 -7.30
N LYS A 141 16.36 19.12 -7.23
CA LYS A 141 16.00 20.42 -7.82
C LYS A 141 15.12 21.21 -6.87
N THR A 142 15.38 22.50 -6.76
CA THR A 142 14.45 23.45 -6.15
C THR A 142 13.71 24.17 -7.26
N VAL A 143 12.40 24.00 -7.32
CA VAL A 143 11.55 24.56 -8.37
C VAL A 143 10.75 25.70 -7.78
N LYS A 144 10.76 26.85 -8.45
CA LYS A 144 9.86 27.96 -8.16
C LYS A 144 8.74 27.95 -9.20
N PHE A 145 7.49 27.93 -8.76
CA PHE A 145 6.34 27.99 -9.66
C PHE A 145 5.30 28.98 -9.12
N ALA A 146 4.55 29.59 -10.04
CA ALA A 146 3.45 30.47 -9.68
C ALA A 146 2.16 29.64 -9.62
N ALA A 147 1.62 29.47 -8.42
CA ALA A 147 0.32 28.84 -8.22
C ALA A 147 -0.78 29.90 -8.22
N GLU A 148 -1.81 29.73 -9.03
CA GLU A 148 -3.04 30.51 -8.92
C GLU A 148 -3.95 29.87 -7.90
N LYS A 149 -4.22 30.56 -6.79
CA LYS A 149 -5.15 30.06 -5.78
C LYS A 149 -6.24 31.05 -5.44
N GLN A 150 -7.36 30.53 -4.99
CA GLN A 150 -8.43 31.32 -4.39
C GLN A 150 -8.07 31.63 -2.95
N VAL A 151 -7.94 32.92 -2.64
CA VAL A 151 -7.73 33.39 -1.27
C VAL A 151 -8.97 34.12 -0.77
N ILE A 152 -9.18 34.12 0.54
CA ILE A 152 -10.24 34.91 1.15
C ILE A 152 -9.98 36.39 0.83
N CYS A 153 -11.02 37.08 0.36
CA CYS A 153 -10.89 38.48 -0.04
C CYS A 153 -10.46 39.34 1.15
N GLY A 154 -9.25 39.92 1.09
CA GLY A 154 -8.72 40.76 2.17
C GLY A 154 -9.56 41.99 2.51
N GLN A 155 -10.36 42.52 1.56
CA GLN A 155 -11.23 43.68 1.81
C GLN A 155 -12.47 43.36 2.63
N CYS A 156 -13.09 42.20 2.43
CA CYS A 156 -14.32 41.83 3.14
C CYS A 156 -14.13 40.69 4.14
N LYS A 157 -12.89 40.16 4.27
CA LYS A 157 -12.51 39.05 5.14
C LYS A 157 -13.46 37.85 5.03
N GLY A 158 -13.91 37.55 3.79
CA GLY A 158 -14.81 36.42 3.52
C GLY A 158 -16.30 36.67 3.73
N THR A 159 -16.72 37.88 4.16
CA THR A 159 -18.14 38.21 4.34
C THR A 159 -18.89 38.40 3.01
N GLY A 160 -18.18 38.86 1.96
CA GLY A 160 -18.75 39.11 0.63
C GLY A 160 -19.43 40.47 0.47
N ALA A 161 -19.50 41.28 1.53
CA ALA A 161 -20.11 42.60 1.53
C ALA A 161 -19.10 43.71 1.86
N LYS A 162 -19.55 44.96 1.73
CA LYS A 162 -18.85 46.11 2.31
C LYS A 162 -18.90 46.05 3.84
N ASP A 163 -17.94 46.70 4.49
CA ASP A 163 -17.82 46.69 5.94
C ASP A 163 -19.12 47.09 6.64
N LYS A 164 -19.51 46.29 7.64
CA LYS A 164 -20.66 46.51 8.55
C LYS A 164 -22.06 46.49 7.91
N VAL A 165 -22.21 46.01 6.67
CA VAL A 165 -23.56 45.81 6.09
C VAL A 165 -24.17 44.48 6.56
N LYS A 166 -25.41 44.52 7.02
CA LYS A 166 -26.15 43.32 7.43
C LYS A 166 -26.70 42.55 6.22
N PRO A 167 -26.60 41.22 6.20
CA PRO A 167 -27.20 40.41 5.14
C PRO A 167 -28.73 40.43 5.20
N ASN A 168 -29.37 40.42 4.03
CA ASN A 168 -30.80 40.17 3.93
C ASN A 168 -31.06 38.67 3.76
N GLN A 169 -32.11 38.14 4.38
CA GLN A 169 -32.51 36.74 4.19
C GLN A 169 -32.97 36.51 2.76
N CYS A 170 -32.50 35.45 2.12
CA CYS A 170 -32.91 35.13 0.76
C CYS A 170 -34.37 34.69 0.74
N GLU A 171 -35.22 35.43 0.03
CA GLU A 171 -36.66 35.16 -0.08
C GLU A 171 -36.95 33.84 -0.81
N ARG A 172 -36.13 33.51 -1.82
CA ARG A 172 -36.32 32.33 -2.68
C ARG A 172 -36.09 31.00 -1.95
N CYS A 173 -35.10 30.94 -1.06
CA CYS A 173 -34.82 29.75 -0.26
C CYS A 173 -35.18 29.92 1.22
N ARG A 174 -35.78 31.06 1.61
CA ARG A 174 -36.11 31.41 2.99
C ARG A 174 -34.94 31.21 3.98
N GLY A 175 -33.71 31.50 3.56
CA GLY A 175 -32.52 31.28 4.39
C GLY A 175 -31.92 29.87 4.37
N ILE A 176 -32.54 28.92 3.68
CA ILE A 176 -32.11 27.50 3.63
C ILE A 176 -30.89 27.30 2.71
N GLY A 177 -30.69 28.17 1.71
CA GLY A 177 -29.56 28.13 0.79
C GLY A 177 -29.67 27.09 -0.33
N ARG A 178 -30.69 26.22 -0.32
CA ARG A 178 -30.91 25.16 -1.33
C ARG A 178 -32.37 25.17 -1.80
N GLN A 179 -32.61 24.70 -3.02
CA GLN A 179 -33.93 24.57 -3.63
C GLN A 179 -34.08 23.20 -4.29
N GLU A 180 -35.28 22.64 -4.25
CA GLU A 180 -35.61 21.43 -4.99
C GLU A 180 -35.87 21.78 -6.45
N ALA A 181 -35.10 21.20 -7.36
CA ALA A 181 -35.32 21.29 -8.79
C ALA A 181 -35.62 19.90 -9.35
N PHE A 182 -36.58 19.83 -10.27
CA PHE A 182 -36.91 18.58 -10.95
C PHE A 182 -36.04 18.45 -12.21
N ARG A 183 -35.19 17.42 -12.26
CA ARG A 183 -34.42 17.08 -13.46
C ARG A 183 -35.06 15.89 -14.14
N GLN A 184 -35.46 16.06 -15.40
CA GLN A 184 -35.97 14.98 -16.22
C GLN A 184 -34.78 14.11 -16.68
N VAL A 185 -34.72 12.87 -16.19
CA VAL A 185 -33.59 11.94 -16.44
C VAL A 185 -33.92 10.96 -17.56
N GLY A 186 -35.15 10.99 -18.07
CA GLY A 186 -35.62 10.23 -19.22
C GLY A 186 -37.10 10.52 -19.52
N PRO A 187 -37.65 9.95 -20.61
CA PRO A 187 -39.06 10.07 -20.93
C PRO A 187 -39.92 9.57 -19.76
N GLY A 188 -40.70 10.46 -19.15
CA GLY A 188 -41.58 10.13 -18.01
C GLY A 188 -40.92 9.99 -16.64
N LEU A 189 -39.58 10.09 -16.50
CA LEU A 189 -38.89 10.00 -15.20
C LEU A 189 -38.30 11.37 -14.78
N VAL A 190 -38.95 12.00 -13.79
CA VAL A 190 -38.45 13.21 -13.12
C VAL A 190 -37.87 12.86 -11.76
N ARG A 191 -36.60 13.22 -11.53
CA ARG A 191 -35.91 13.08 -10.24
C ARG A 191 -35.86 14.44 -9.55
N LYS A 192 -36.23 14.48 -8.27
CA LYS A 192 -35.99 15.64 -7.41
C LYS A 192 -34.51 15.71 -7.06
N GLU A 193 -33.86 16.80 -7.45
CA GLU A 193 -32.46 17.10 -7.14
C GLU A 193 -32.40 18.38 -6.29
N VAL A 194 -31.57 18.37 -5.24
CA VAL A 194 -31.39 19.54 -4.37
C VAL A 194 -30.23 20.37 -4.93
N ILE A 195 -30.56 21.52 -5.50
CA ILE A 195 -29.61 22.43 -6.14
C ILE A 195 -29.36 23.63 -5.19
N PRO A 196 -28.13 24.19 -5.11
CA PRO A 196 -27.91 25.46 -4.41
C PRO A 196 -28.81 26.56 -4.99
N CYS A 197 -29.42 27.38 -4.14
CA CYS A 197 -30.33 28.44 -4.57
C CYS A 197 -29.60 29.48 -5.45
N ASP A 198 -30.06 29.72 -6.68
CA ASP A 198 -29.42 30.64 -7.65
C ASP A 198 -29.17 32.05 -7.08
N HIS A 199 -30.12 32.54 -6.26
CA HIS A 199 -30.11 33.91 -5.77
C HIS A 199 -29.11 34.15 -4.62
N CYS A 200 -28.86 33.16 -3.76
CA CYS A 200 -27.93 33.28 -2.63
C CYS A 200 -26.71 32.35 -2.75
N GLN A 201 -26.62 31.57 -3.82
CA GLN A 201 -25.53 30.63 -4.13
C GLN A 201 -25.13 29.75 -2.93
N GLY A 202 -26.13 29.20 -2.23
CA GLY A 202 -25.87 28.34 -1.07
C GLY A 202 -25.77 29.04 0.29
N SER A 203 -25.61 30.37 0.34
CA SER A 203 -25.33 31.06 1.60
C SER A 203 -26.56 31.41 2.47
N GLY A 204 -27.78 31.23 1.95
CA GLY A 204 -29.05 31.57 2.64
C GLY A 204 -29.32 33.07 2.80
N MET A 205 -28.28 33.88 2.63
CA MET A 205 -28.27 35.32 2.80
C MET A 205 -27.83 35.98 1.49
N TYR A 206 -28.35 37.17 1.20
CA TYR A 206 -27.92 37.92 0.02
C TYR A 206 -27.66 39.38 0.36
N TYR A 207 -26.72 39.97 -0.38
CA TYR A 207 -26.43 41.40 -0.31
C TYR A 207 -26.95 42.07 -1.59
N LYS A 208 -27.56 43.25 -1.44
CA LYS A 208 -27.94 44.10 -2.58
C LYS A 208 -26.69 44.43 -3.39
N GLU A 209 -26.84 44.60 -4.69
CA GLU A 209 -25.69 44.76 -5.59
C GLU A 209 -24.77 45.93 -5.21
N LYS A 210 -25.34 47.03 -4.71
CA LYS A 210 -24.60 48.20 -4.19
C LYS A 210 -23.77 47.90 -2.94
N ASP A 211 -24.13 46.88 -2.19
CA ASP A 211 -23.52 46.50 -0.91
C ASP A 211 -22.53 45.34 -1.03
N ARG A 212 -22.43 44.74 -2.22
CA ARG A 212 -21.43 43.72 -2.53
C ARG A 212 -20.03 44.33 -2.46
N CYS A 213 -19.08 43.54 -1.99
CA CYS A 213 -17.67 43.94 -2.01
C CYS A 213 -17.22 44.19 -3.47
N LYS A 214 -16.52 45.31 -3.72
CA LYS A 214 -16.06 45.69 -5.06
C LYS A 214 -15.04 44.70 -5.64
N LYS A 215 -14.13 44.17 -4.80
CA LYS A 215 -13.05 43.27 -5.22
C LYS A 215 -13.54 41.85 -5.53
N CYS A 216 -14.36 41.25 -4.68
CA CYS A 216 -14.86 39.88 -4.89
C CYS A 216 -16.26 39.81 -5.52
N LYS A 217 -16.95 40.95 -5.74
CA LYS A 217 -18.32 41.04 -6.30
C LYS A 217 -19.32 40.09 -5.61
N GLY A 218 -19.19 39.89 -4.31
CA GLY A 218 -20.03 38.96 -3.53
C GLY A 218 -19.53 37.50 -3.43
N LYS A 219 -18.50 37.10 -4.18
CA LYS A 219 -17.97 35.72 -4.20
C LYS A 219 -17.13 35.32 -2.97
N ARG A 220 -16.79 36.28 -2.09
CA ARG A 220 -16.00 36.10 -0.85
C ARG A 220 -14.53 35.69 -1.03
N THR A 221 -14.17 35.09 -2.17
CA THR A 221 -12.79 34.76 -2.57
C THR A 221 -12.31 35.63 -3.73
N VAL A 222 -11.00 35.73 -3.90
CA VAL A 222 -10.32 36.38 -5.04
C VAL A 222 -9.20 35.46 -5.53
N LYS A 223 -8.94 35.44 -6.84
CA LYS A 223 -7.79 34.72 -7.40
C LYS A 223 -6.53 35.54 -7.14
N GLU A 224 -5.52 34.90 -6.56
CA GLU A 224 -4.20 35.49 -6.31
C GLU A 224 -3.12 34.51 -6.77
N SER A 225 -2.12 35.02 -7.49
CA SER A 225 -0.96 34.23 -7.91
C SER A 225 0.12 34.36 -6.84
N LYS A 226 0.57 33.24 -6.29
CA LYS A 226 1.64 33.18 -5.29
C LYS A 226 2.80 32.35 -5.83
N ALA A 227 4.01 32.88 -5.76
CA ALA A 227 5.22 32.12 -6.05
C ALA A 227 5.48 31.15 -4.88
N LEU A 228 5.49 29.86 -5.17
CA LEU A 228 5.79 28.78 -4.23
C LEU A 228 7.10 28.12 -4.64
N GLU A 229 7.88 27.72 -3.64
CA GLU A 229 9.15 27.01 -3.84
C GLU A 229 9.00 25.58 -3.31
N VAL A 230 9.27 24.60 -4.17
CA VAL A 230 9.25 23.18 -3.83
C VAL A 230 10.64 22.61 -4.01
N TYR A 231 11.13 21.96 -2.95
CA TYR A 231 12.37 21.18 -3.01
C TYR A 231 12.05 19.72 -3.32
N ILE A 232 12.57 19.23 -4.45
CA ILE A 232 12.50 17.83 -4.85
C ILE A 232 13.79 17.15 -4.38
N PRO A 233 13.71 16.25 -3.39
CA PRO A 233 14.90 15.59 -2.87
C PRO A 233 15.51 14.67 -3.93
N ARG A 234 16.84 14.55 -3.91
CA ARG A 234 17.56 13.58 -4.76
C ARG A 234 17.07 12.16 -4.49
N GLY A 235 17.00 11.34 -5.54
CA GLY A 235 16.55 9.96 -5.45
C GLY A 235 15.05 9.80 -5.23
N SER A 236 14.27 10.86 -5.46
CA SER A 236 12.79 10.78 -5.44
C SER A 236 12.29 9.74 -6.43
N MET A 237 11.20 9.06 -6.08
CA MET A 237 10.65 7.96 -6.87
C MET A 237 9.43 8.41 -7.69
N GLN A 238 9.15 7.67 -8.76
CA GLN A 238 7.92 7.84 -9.54
C GLN A 238 6.67 7.74 -8.65
N GLY A 239 5.76 8.70 -8.80
CA GLY A 239 4.51 8.78 -8.03
C GLY A 239 4.67 9.23 -6.57
N GLU A 240 5.85 9.74 -6.20
CA GLU A 240 6.05 10.33 -4.88
C GLU A 240 5.25 11.62 -4.71
N ARG A 241 4.75 11.83 -3.49
CA ARG A 241 3.89 12.95 -3.12
C ARG A 241 4.67 13.99 -2.33
N ILE A 242 4.81 15.19 -2.89
CA ILE A 242 5.35 16.35 -2.19
C ILE A 242 4.17 17.22 -1.76
N VAL A 243 4.05 17.49 -0.46
CA VAL A 243 2.90 18.19 0.12
C VAL A 243 3.31 19.59 0.57
N LEU A 244 2.63 20.60 0.05
CA LEU A 244 2.66 21.96 0.57
C LEU A 244 1.42 22.20 1.43
N GLU A 245 1.64 22.29 2.75
CA GLU A 245 0.57 22.38 3.72
C GLU A 245 -0.18 23.72 3.62
N GLY A 246 -1.52 23.67 3.52
CA GLY A 246 -2.36 24.87 3.56
C GLY A 246 -2.25 25.80 2.33
N GLU A 247 -1.61 25.35 1.25
CA GLU A 247 -1.44 26.15 0.03
C GLU A 247 -2.54 25.94 -1.03
N ALA A 248 -3.51 25.04 -0.79
CA ALA A 248 -4.66 24.88 -1.69
C ALA A 248 -5.67 26.04 -1.59
N ASP A 249 -6.73 25.98 -2.40
CA ASP A 249 -7.82 26.94 -2.42
C ASP A 249 -8.45 27.17 -1.03
N GLN A 250 -8.56 28.44 -0.65
CA GLN A 250 -9.24 28.86 0.58
C GLN A 250 -10.73 29.00 0.33
N LEU A 251 -11.52 28.36 1.20
CA LEU A 251 -12.97 28.56 1.25
C LEU A 251 -13.33 29.34 2.53
N PRO A 252 -14.31 30.27 2.47
CA PRO A 252 -14.82 30.92 3.66
C PRO A 252 -15.26 29.90 4.70
N ASP A 253 -15.00 30.18 5.98
CA ASP A 253 -15.38 29.35 7.12
C ASP A 253 -14.70 27.95 7.16
N MET A 254 -13.64 27.76 6.36
CA MET A 254 -12.90 26.50 6.24
C MET A 254 -11.39 26.72 6.34
N THR A 255 -10.66 25.73 6.88
CA THR A 255 -9.20 25.73 6.86
C THR A 255 -8.70 25.26 5.51
N PRO A 256 -7.65 25.84 4.92
CA PRO A 256 -7.16 25.42 3.62
C PRO A 256 -6.68 23.96 3.61
N GLY A 257 -6.92 23.29 2.48
CA GLY A 257 -6.35 22.01 2.10
C GLY A 257 -4.88 22.12 1.72
N ASP A 258 -4.29 21.00 1.34
CA ASP A 258 -2.89 20.94 0.90
C ASP A 258 -2.77 20.93 -0.61
N LEU A 259 -1.69 21.52 -1.13
CA LEU A 259 -1.30 21.36 -2.53
C LEU A 259 -0.31 20.19 -2.62
N ILE A 260 -0.71 19.13 -3.33
CA ILE A 260 -0.01 17.85 -3.39
C ILE A 260 0.53 17.67 -4.81
N PHE A 261 1.85 17.65 -4.94
CA PHE A 261 2.52 17.31 -6.19
C PHE A 261 2.74 15.82 -6.31
N HIS A 262 2.28 15.23 -7.41
CA HIS A 262 2.64 13.87 -7.79
C HIS A 262 3.77 13.93 -8.81
N LEU A 263 4.93 13.41 -8.44
CA LEU A 263 6.08 13.37 -9.34
C LEU A 263 5.84 12.35 -10.47
N ILE A 264 6.03 12.81 -11.71
CA ILE A 264 5.98 12.00 -12.92
C ILE A 264 7.37 12.07 -13.58
N GLU A 265 8.12 10.99 -13.50
CA GLU A 265 9.38 10.74 -14.17
C GLU A 265 9.15 10.66 -15.68
N GLU A 266 9.87 11.51 -16.40
CA GLU A 266 9.91 11.49 -17.86
C GLU A 266 10.84 10.38 -18.35
N PRO A 267 10.48 9.66 -19.43
CA PRO A 267 11.35 8.67 -20.03
C PRO A 267 12.65 9.33 -20.51
N HIS A 268 13.78 8.66 -20.32
CA HIS A 268 15.10 9.15 -20.71
C HIS A 268 15.67 8.26 -21.82
N ASP A 269 16.34 8.86 -22.81
CA ASP A 269 16.82 8.16 -24.01
C ASP A 269 17.84 7.06 -23.69
N ASN A 270 18.84 7.38 -22.87
CA ASN A 270 19.94 6.45 -22.57
C ASN A 270 19.73 5.58 -21.33
N PHE A 271 18.79 5.94 -20.44
CA PHE A 271 18.69 5.34 -19.11
C PHE A 271 17.27 4.91 -18.82
N THR A 272 17.14 3.65 -18.38
CA THR A 272 15.90 3.14 -17.80
C THR A 272 16.13 2.91 -16.31
N ARG A 273 15.23 3.43 -15.47
CA ARG A 273 15.34 3.32 -14.02
C ARG A 273 14.47 2.20 -13.49
N ILE A 274 15.04 1.36 -12.63
CA ILE A 274 14.31 0.35 -11.85
C ILE A 274 14.65 0.53 -10.37
N GLY A 275 13.77 1.22 -9.65
CA GLY A 275 13.99 1.52 -8.23
C GLY A 275 15.15 2.51 -8.03
N HIS A 276 16.27 2.02 -7.49
CA HIS A 276 17.52 2.79 -7.33
C HIS A 276 18.59 2.42 -8.35
N ASP A 277 18.37 1.36 -9.11
CA ASP A 277 19.30 0.90 -10.12
C ASP A 277 18.95 1.52 -11.47
N LEU A 278 19.97 1.70 -12.30
CA LEU A 278 19.84 2.19 -13.66
C LEU A 278 20.25 1.10 -14.63
N SER A 279 19.58 1.05 -15.78
CA SER A 279 20.02 0.26 -16.93
C SER A 279 20.24 1.16 -18.12
N ALA A 280 21.31 0.91 -18.88
CA ALA A 280 21.60 1.62 -20.13
C ALA A 280 22.15 0.64 -21.16
N ASP A 281 21.98 0.97 -22.43
CA ASP A 281 22.55 0.20 -23.52
C ASP A 281 24.02 0.60 -23.73
N LEU A 282 24.89 -0.39 -23.78
CA LEU A 282 26.31 -0.26 -24.07
C LEU A 282 26.57 -0.75 -25.49
N HIS A 283 26.79 0.20 -26.39
CA HIS A 283 27.17 -0.05 -27.77
C HIS A 283 28.67 -0.31 -27.88
N VAL A 284 29.01 -1.50 -28.36
CA VAL A 284 30.39 -2.00 -28.53
C VAL A 284 30.54 -2.52 -29.95
N THR A 285 31.61 -2.14 -30.63
CA THR A 285 31.89 -2.72 -31.96
C THR A 285 32.34 -4.17 -31.83
N LEU A 286 32.13 -4.99 -32.87
CA LEU A 286 32.60 -6.39 -32.86
C LEU A 286 34.11 -6.51 -32.52
N ALA A 287 34.93 -5.58 -33.01
CA ALA A 287 36.36 -5.54 -32.72
C ALA A 287 36.64 -5.29 -31.22
N GLU A 288 35.94 -4.34 -30.60
CA GLU A 288 36.05 -4.06 -29.17
C GLU A 288 35.53 -5.23 -28.31
N ALA A 289 34.46 -5.90 -28.76
CA ALA A 289 33.88 -7.04 -28.05
C ALA A 289 34.84 -8.26 -28.00
N LEU A 290 35.65 -8.46 -29.04
CA LEU A 290 36.64 -9.54 -29.14
C LEU A 290 37.99 -9.17 -28.52
N SER A 291 38.48 -7.95 -28.79
CA SER A 291 39.84 -7.54 -28.42
C SER A 291 39.92 -6.85 -27.05
N GLY A 292 38.79 -6.47 -26.45
CA GLY A 292 38.73 -5.64 -25.25
C GLY A 292 38.89 -4.16 -25.57
N PHE A 293 38.44 -3.30 -24.64
CA PHE A 293 38.49 -1.84 -24.83
C PHE A 293 38.68 -1.12 -23.50
N SER A 294 39.23 0.08 -23.59
CA SER A 294 39.38 0.99 -22.46
C SER A 294 39.01 2.40 -22.94
N ARG A 295 37.76 2.81 -22.70
CA ARG A 295 37.26 4.14 -23.10
C ARG A 295 36.12 4.62 -22.21
N VAL A 296 35.79 5.90 -22.34
CA VAL A 296 34.55 6.45 -21.80
C VAL A 296 33.39 5.93 -22.65
N VAL A 297 32.49 5.21 -22.00
CA VAL A 297 31.38 4.54 -22.67
C VAL A 297 30.16 5.44 -22.75
N LEU A 298 29.83 6.12 -21.64
CA LEU A 298 28.56 6.80 -21.48
C LEU A 298 28.70 8.01 -20.57
N LYS A 299 27.92 9.06 -20.84
CA LYS A 299 27.79 10.23 -19.96
C LYS A 299 26.69 9.97 -18.94
N HIS A 300 27.05 9.98 -17.67
CA HIS A 300 26.12 9.80 -16.57
C HIS A 300 25.22 11.04 -16.36
N LEU A 301 24.20 10.93 -15.50
CA LEU A 301 23.21 11.97 -15.21
C LEU A 301 23.83 13.25 -14.59
N ASP A 302 25.03 13.11 -14.02
CA ASP A 302 25.85 14.22 -13.52
C ASP A 302 26.61 14.98 -14.62
N GLY A 303 26.65 14.46 -15.85
CA GLY A 303 27.53 14.91 -16.93
C GLY A 303 28.94 14.30 -16.88
N ARG A 304 29.26 13.48 -15.87
CA ARG A 304 30.52 12.75 -15.75
C ARG A 304 30.56 11.58 -16.73
N GLY A 305 31.70 11.33 -17.37
CA GLY A 305 31.90 10.16 -18.23
C GLY A 305 32.25 8.91 -17.43
N ILE A 306 31.56 7.80 -17.68
CA ILE A 306 31.89 6.51 -17.08
C ILE A 306 32.93 5.82 -17.96
N HIS A 307 34.14 5.67 -17.42
CA HIS A 307 35.22 4.94 -18.06
C HIS A 307 35.16 3.46 -17.67
N ILE A 308 35.19 2.58 -18.66
CA ILE A 308 35.20 1.13 -18.47
C ILE A 308 36.45 0.58 -19.12
N ASP A 309 37.19 -0.21 -18.35
CA ASP A 309 38.34 -0.99 -18.81
C ASP A 309 37.95 -2.47 -18.83
N HIS A 310 37.78 -3.01 -20.02
CA HIS A 310 37.46 -4.41 -20.25
C HIS A 310 38.69 -5.15 -20.78
N PRO A 311 39.26 -6.11 -20.03
CA PRO A 311 40.56 -6.69 -20.34
C PRO A 311 40.52 -7.53 -21.62
N ARG A 312 41.62 -7.47 -22.37
CA ARG A 312 41.83 -8.29 -23.58
C ARG A 312 41.73 -9.78 -23.25
N GLY A 313 41.05 -10.54 -24.11
CA GLY A 313 40.88 -11.99 -23.96
C GLY A 313 39.59 -12.43 -23.25
N LYS A 314 38.80 -11.50 -22.70
CA LYS A 314 37.41 -11.78 -22.30
C LYS A 314 36.48 -11.31 -23.40
N ILE A 315 35.79 -12.24 -24.05
CA ILE A 315 34.83 -11.92 -25.11
C ILE A 315 33.53 -11.43 -24.47
N LEU A 316 33.03 -10.27 -24.92
CA LEU A 316 31.68 -9.81 -24.61
C LEU A 316 30.70 -10.34 -25.64
N ARG A 317 29.59 -10.91 -25.17
CA ARG A 317 28.54 -11.43 -26.03
C ARG A 317 27.37 -10.44 -26.10
N PRO A 318 26.64 -10.39 -27.23
CA PRO A 318 25.38 -9.66 -27.29
C PRO A 318 24.44 -10.13 -26.16
N GLY A 319 23.86 -9.18 -25.43
CA GLY A 319 22.97 -9.46 -24.30
C GLY A 319 23.67 -9.72 -22.95
N ASP A 320 25.00 -9.76 -22.90
CA ASP A 320 25.72 -9.78 -21.63
C ASP A 320 25.42 -8.49 -20.83
N VAL A 321 25.39 -8.60 -19.50
CA VAL A 321 25.11 -7.46 -18.62
C VAL A 321 26.33 -7.16 -17.75
N LEU A 322 26.88 -5.96 -17.91
CA LEU A 322 27.99 -5.46 -17.09
C LEU A 322 27.45 -4.61 -15.94
N LYS A 323 27.85 -4.94 -14.72
CA LYS A 323 27.44 -4.20 -13.52
C LYS A 323 28.54 -3.23 -13.09
N VAL A 324 28.21 -1.94 -13.03
CA VAL A 324 29.04 -0.88 -12.47
C VAL A 324 28.46 -0.50 -11.10
N ALA A 325 29.17 -0.87 -10.04
CA ALA A 325 28.69 -0.66 -8.68
C ALA A 325 28.73 0.83 -8.30
N GLY A 326 27.67 1.33 -7.65
CA GLY A 326 27.63 2.70 -7.12
C GLY A 326 27.37 3.82 -8.14
N GLU A 327 27.08 3.51 -9.40
CA GLU A 327 26.74 4.49 -10.45
C GLU A 327 25.24 4.49 -10.80
N GLY A 328 24.38 4.04 -9.89
CA GLY A 328 22.92 4.13 -9.99
C GLY A 328 22.35 5.42 -9.37
N MET A 329 21.04 5.44 -9.12
CA MET A 329 20.36 6.57 -8.49
C MET A 329 20.75 6.72 -7.02
N PRO A 330 20.86 7.96 -6.50
CA PRO A 330 21.13 8.18 -5.08
C PRO A 330 19.95 7.73 -4.21
N PHE A 331 20.26 7.29 -2.99
CA PHE A 331 19.23 7.09 -1.97
C PHE A 331 18.83 8.44 -1.36
N LYS A 332 17.55 8.62 -1.01
CA LYS A 332 17.04 9.84 -0.34
C LYS A 332 17.73 10.12 0.99
N ARG A 333 18.11 9.05 1.68
CA ARG A 333 18.78 9.08 2.98
C ARG A 333 20.16 8.44 2.79
N GLY A 334 21.20 9.20 3.09
CA GLY A 334 22.59 8.76 2.93
C GLY A 334 23.23 9.25 1.63
N GLU A 335 24.49 8.86 1.46
CA GLU A 335 25.35 9.19 0.32
C GLU A 335 25.57 8.01 -0.62
N THR A 336 25.04 6.84 -0.25
CA THR A 336 25.05 5.65 -1.09
C THR A 336 24.22 5.86 -2.34
N LYS A 337 24.63 5.17 -3.41
CA LYS A 337 23.95 5.12 -4.70
C LYS A 337 23.61 3.67 -5.03
N GLY A 338 22.63 3.46 -5.91
CA GLY A 338 22.37 2.15 -6.51
C GLY A 338 23.45 1.76 -7.52
N ASP A 339 23.16 0.75 -8.32
CA ASP A 339 24.08 0.23 -9.33
C ASP A 339 23.62 0.55 -10.75
N LEU A 340 24.57 0.59 -11.69
CA LEU A 340 24.31 0.73 -13.12
C LEU A 340 24.53 -0.62 -13.83
N TYR A 341 23.55 -1.05 -14.59
CA TYR A 341 23.58 -2.26 -15.41
C TYR A 341 23.67 -1.86 -16.88
N LEU A 342 24.73 -2.29 -17.55
CA LEU A 342 24.95 -2.01 -18.96
C LEU A 342 24.64 -3.25 -19.77
N LEU A 343 23.62 -3.16 -20.63
CA LEU A 343 23.26 -4.21 -21.57
C LEU A 343 24.16 -4.09 -22.81
N VAL A 344 24.98 -5.10 -23.06
CA VAL A 344 25.90 -5.09 -24.20
C VAL A 344 25.12 -5.32 -25.50
N LYS A 345 25.16 -4.32 -26.38
CA LYS A 345 24.73 -4.41 -27.77
C LYS A 345 25.98 -4.34 -28.65
N VAL A 346 26.17 -5.39 -29.44
CA VAL A 346 27.31 -5.48 -30.35
C VAL A 346 26.89 -4.96 -31.71
N ASP A 347 27.51 -3.87 -32.14
CA ASP A 347 27.30 -3.29 -33.46
C ASP A 347 28.21 -4.02 -34.46
N PHE A 348 27.58 -4.66 -35.44
CA PHE A 348 28.26 -5.32 -36.55
C PHE A 348 28.62 -4.30 -37.64
N PRO A 349 29.73 -4.51 -38.37
CA PRO A 349 30.08 -3.67 -39.50
C PRO A 349 29.01 -3.75 -40.61
N GLU A 350 28.93 -2.70 -41.43
CA GLU A 350 27.99 -2.64 -42.55
C GLU A 350 28.30 -3.70 -43.63
N ASN A 351 27.25 -4.07 -44.37
CA ASN A 351 27.36 -5.03 -45.47
C ASN A 351 28.34 -4.50 -46.54
N GLY A 352 29.30 -5.34 -46.95
CA GLY A 352 30.32 -4.95 -47.94
C GLY A 352 31.52 -4.19 -47.37
N TRP A 353 31.71 -4.16 -46.04
CA TRP A 353 32.86 -3.51 -45.40
C TRP A 353 34.23 -4.10 -45.82
N LEU A 354 34.27 -5.36 -46.24
CA LEU A 354 35.47 -6.01 -46.79
C LEU A 354 35.35 -6.14 -48.30
N SER A 355 36.39 -5.68 -49.02
CA SER A 355 36.36 -5.55 -50.49
C SER A 355 37.11 -6.67 -51.22
N GLY A 356 37.98 -7.42 -50.54
CA GLY A 356 38.81 -8.46 -51.17
C GLY A 356 38.66 -9.84 -50.57
N ASP A 357 38.60 -10.88 -51.41
CA ASP A 357 38.51 -12.30 -51.02
C ASP A 357 39.63 -12.73 -50.04
N SER A 358 40.82 -12.13 -50.18
CA SER A 358 41.95 -12.36 -49.28
C SER A 358 41.70 -11.90 -47.84
N GLU A 359 40.87 -10.87 -47.64
CA GLU A 359 40.53 -10.35 -46.32
C GLU A 359 39.52 -11.28 -45.62
N TYR A 360 38.59 -11.84 -46.40
CA TYR A 360 37.66 -12.87 -45.92
C TYR A 360 38.39 -14.14 -45.48
N GLU A 361 39.38 -14.61 -46.24
CA GLU A 361 40.22 -15.75 -45.84
C GLU A 361 41.02 -15.47 -44.57
N ALA A 362 41.53 -14.24 -44.40
CA ALA A 362 42.23 -13.84 -43.19
C ALA A 362 41.30 -13.83 -41.97
N LEU A 363 40.07 -13.35 -42.14
CA LEU A 363 39.04 -13.37 -41.08
C LEU A 363 38.66 -14.80 -40.71
N GLN A 364 38.50 -15.69 -41.69
CA GLN A 364 38.17 -17.10 -41.46
C GLN A 364 39.29 -17.85 -40.72
N LYS A 365 40.56 -17.45 -40.89
CA LYS A 365 41.70 -17.99 -40.13
C LYS A 365 41.75 -17.48 -38.69
N LEU A 366 41.20 -16.29 -38.41
CA LEU A 366 41.21 -15.67 -37.08
C LEU A 366 40.04 -16.11 -36.19
N LEU A 367 38.90 -16.44 -36.81
CA LEU A 367 37.69 -16.88 -36.12
C LEU A 367 37.67 -18.42 -35.92
N PRO A 368 36.91 -18.93 -34.93
CA PRO A 368 36.77 -20.38 -34.75
C PRO A 368 36.20 -21.04 -36.02
N PRO A 369 36.59 -22.30 -36.32
CA PRO A 369 36.15 -22.99 -37.51
C PRO A 369 34.62 -23.16 -37.50
N PRO A 370 33.96 -23.10 -38.68
CA PRO A 370 32.54 -23.34 -38.78
C PRO A 370 32.18 -24.73 -38.25
N ALA A 371 30.97 -24.86 -37.69
CA ALA A 371 30.46 -26.15 -37.24
C ALA A 371 30.46 -27.14 -38.41
N ALA A 372 30.71 -28.41 -38.10
CA ALA A 372 30.66 -29.47 -39.11
C ALA A 372 29.28 -29.46 -39.79
N PRO A 373 29.22 -29.54 -41.14
CA PRO A 373 27.94 -29.58 -41.85
C PRO A 373 27.15 -30.80 -41.39
N ILE A 374 25.86 -30.60 -41.14
CA ILE A 374 24.94 -31.66 -40.74
C ILE A 374 24.79 -32.61 -41.94
N GLN A 375 25.10 -33.89 -41.76
CA GLN A 375 24.90 -34.91 -42.79
C GLN A 375 23.43 -35.33 -42.80
N ALA A 376 22.78 -35.16 -43.95
CA ALA A 376 21.44 -35.66 -44.22
C ALA A 376 21.47 -36.53 -45.48
N ASP A 377 20.65 -37.57 -45.53
CA ASP A 377 20.61 -38.52 -46.65
C ASP A 377 20.03 -37.90 -47.94
N GLU A 378 19.19 -36.87 -47.80
CA GLU A 378 18.57 -36.11 -48.88
C GLU A 378 18.73 -34.61 -48.56
N VAL A 379 19.25 -33.83 -49.51
CA VAL A 379 19.51 -32.38 -49.35
C VAL A 379 18.73 -31.64 -50.44
N ASP A 380 17.71 -30.90 -50.03
CA ASP A 380 16.94 -30.03 -50.91
C ASP A 380 17.58 -28.63 -50.96
N GLU A 381 17.79 -28.10 -52.16
CA GLU A 381 18.18 -26.70 -52.35
C GLU A 381 16.95 -25.80 -52.14
N VAL A 382 16.97 -25.00 -51.08
CA VAL A 382 15.89 -24.06 -50.76
C VAL A 382 16.38 -22.62 -50.91
N HIS A 383 15.55 -21.78 -51.52
CA HIS A 383 15.76 -20.35 -51.55
C HIS A 383 15.29 -19.74 -50.23
N TYR A 384 16.06 -18.80 -49.67
CA TYR A 384 15.66 -18.02 -48.50
C TYR A 384 15.43 -16.57 -48.92
N GLU A 385 14.56 -15.89 -48.17
CA GLU A 385 14.30 -14.47 -48.32
C GLU A 385 15.13 -13.71 -47.27
N GLU A 386 15.86 -12.68 -47.68
CA GLU A 386 16.85 -11.98 -46.84
C GLU A 386 16.21 -11.05 -45.79
N ASP A 387 14.97 -10.59 -46.02
CA ASP A 387 14.23 -9.64 -45.17
C ASP A 387 12.90 -10.21 -44.65
N ALA A 388 12.86 -11.51 -44.35
CA ALA A 388 11.65 -12.14 -43.81
C ALA A 388 11.36 -11.65 -42.39
N ASP A 389 10.18 -11.05 -42.19
CA ASP A 389 9.69 -10.65 -40.87
C ASP A 389 9.07 -11.84 -40.13
N ILE A 390 9.58 -12.12 -38.93
CA ILE A 390 9.07 -13.19 -38.08
C ILE A 390 7.61 -12.97 -37.67
N GLU A 391 7.14 -11.72 -37.65
CA GLU A 391 5.75 -11.38 -37.35
C GLU A 391 4.77 -11.83 -38.46
N GLN A 392 5.25 -12.04 -39.68
CA GLN A 392 4.46 -12.58 -40.80
C GLN A 392 4.32 -14.10 -40.76
N MET A 393 5.01 -14.78 -39.82
CA MET A 393 4.95 -16.22 -39.66
C MET A 393 3.53 -16.68 -39.30
N GLY A 394 2.85 -17.36 -40.23
CA GLY A 394 1.49 -17.89 -40.02
C GLY A 394 0.36 -16.97 -40.50
N ALA A 395 0.68 -15.79 -41.05
CA ALA A 395 -0.31 -14.87 -41.63
C ALA A 395 -1.19 -15.53 -42.70
N HIS A 396 -0.66 -16.52 -43.42
CA HIS A 396 -1.36 -17.21 -44.51
C HIS A 396 -2.15 -18.47 -44.09
N GLN A 397 -2.10 -18.91 -42.83
CA GLN A 397 -2.69 -20.19 -42.41
C GLN A 397 -4.00 -20.08 -41.62
N GLY A 398 -4.45 -18.88 -41.25
CA GLY A 398 -5.68 -18.72 -40.48
C GLY A 398 -5.68 -19.53 -39.17
N ASP A 399 -4.51 -19.76 -38.55
CA ASP A 399 -4.43 -20.41 -37.24
C ASP A 399 -5.12 -19.48 -36.22
N PRO A 400 -6.15 -19.95 -35.49
CA PRO A 400 -6.85 -19.15 -34.48
C PRO A 400 -5.96 -18.57 -33.36
N ARG A 401 -4.70 -19.04 -33.22
CA ARG A 401 -3.70 -18.48 -32.31
C ARG A 401 -3.10 -17.16 -32.78
N TYR A 402 -3.25 -16.83 -34.07
CA TYR A 402 -2.67 -15.65 -34.72
C TYR A 402 -3.75 -14.77 -35.38
N GLY A 403 -5.01 -14.93 -34.98
CA GLY A 403 -6.14 -14.10 -35.42
C GLY A 403 -6.56 -13.15 -34.32
N GLY A 404 -5.89 -12.00 -34.24
CA GLY A 404 -6.15 -11.04 -33.18
C GLY A 404 -5.54 -9.67 -33.43
N ASP A 405 -5.38 -9.26 -34.68
CA ASP A 405 -5.23 -7.83 -34.97
C ASP A 405 -6.56 -7.34 -35.55
N TRP A 406 -7.26 -6.57 -34.75
CA TRP A 406 -8.45 -5.84 -35.20
C TRP A 406 -7.92 -4.56 -35.83
N GLU A 407 -7.73 -4.58 -37.15
CA GLU A 407 -7.59 -3.34 -37.92
C GLU A 407 -8.91 -2.58 -37.81
N ASP A 408 -8.96 -1.57 -36.94
CA ASP A 408 -9.99 -0.53 -36.93
C ASP A 408 -9.72 0.39 -38.14
N ASP A 409 -10.08 -0.08 -39.33
CA ASP A 409 -10.22 0.77 -40.53
C ASP A 409 -11.71 1.06 -40.73
N ASP A 410 -12.18 2.19 -40.20
CA ASP A 410 -13.47 2.77 -40.57
C ASP A 410 -13.28 4.28 -40.82
N GLU A 411 -12.87 4.62 -42.05
CA GLU A 411 -13.02 5.94 -42.65
C GLU A 411 -14.26 5.93 -43.58
N GLU A 412 -15.33 6.57 -43.10
CA GLU A 412 -16.53 7.16 -43.74
C GLU A 412 -17.11 6.61 -45.08
N GLU A 413 -18.37 6.14 -45.04
CA GLU A 413 -19.49 6.76 -45.81
C GLU A 413 -20.89 6.21 -45.40
N ALA A 414 -21.93 6.99 -45.73
CA ALA A 414 -23.18 7.10 -44.97
C ALA A 414 -24.39 6.21 -45.41
N GLY A 415 -24.99 5.52 -44.42
CA GLY A 415 -26.44 5.24 -44.24
C GLY A 415 -27.14 4.12 -45.06
N PRO A 416 -28.38 3.67 -44.72
CA PRO A 416 -29.08 3.64 -43.44
C PRO A 416 -29.41 2.20 -42.95
N HIS A 417 -29.47 2.08 -41.63
CA HIS A 417 -30.04 1.05 -40.75
C HIS A 417 -30.75 -0.16 -41.40
N CYS A 418 -30.19 -1.36 -41.20
CA CYS A 418 -30.95 -2.61 -41.11
C CYS A 418 -30.44 -3.43 -39.92
N THR A 419 -31.25 -3.51 -38.87
CA THR A 419 -30.95 -4.24 -37.63
C THR A 419 -30.92 -5.75 -37.86
N LYS A 420 -29.77 -6.31 -38.19
CA LYS A 420 -29.54 -7.75 -38.07
C LYS A 420 -29.14 -8.08 -36.64
N ARG A 421 -30.12 -8.63 -35.92
CA ARG A 421 -30.02 -9.17 -34.58
C ARG A 421 -28.90 -10.22 -34.51
N PHE A 422 -27.92 -10.01 -33.63
CA PHE A 422 -26.82 -10.93 -33.36
C PHE A 422 -27.36 -12.35 -33.05
N MET A 423 -27.09 -13.32 -33.94
CA MET A 423 -27.34 -14.73 -33.67
C MET A 423 -26.23 -15.25 -32.76
N ARG A 424 -26.53 -15.42 -31.47
CA ARG A 424 -25.69 -16.23 -30.57
C ARG A 424 -25.72 -17.67 -31.06
N HIS A 425 -24.63 -18.13 -31.63
CA HIS A 425 -24.40 -19.55 -31.86
C HIS A 425 -24.42 -20.28 -30.50
N GLN A 426 -25.23 -21.33 -30.40
CA GLN A 426 -25.41 -22.25 -29.25
C GLN A 426 -26.53 -21.99 -28.22
N SER A 427 -27.74 -21.54 -28.61
CA SER A 427 -28.92 -21.65 -27.72
C SER A 427 -29.79 -22.89 -27.93
N ASP A 428 -29.66 -23.63 -29.04
CA ASP A 428 -30.68 -24.60 -29.45
C ASP A 428 -30.33 -26.07 -29.14
N ARG A 429 -29.60 -26.30 -28.04
CA ARG A 429 -29.43 -27.65 -27.47
C ARG A 429 -29.91 -27.71 -26.03
N PHE A 430 -31.16 -27.31 -25.82
CA PHE A 430 -31.89 -27.68 -24.61
C PHE A 430 -32.36 -29.13 -24.72
N LYS A 431 -31.60 -30.08 -24.15
CA LYS A 431 -32.17 -31.36 -23.72
C LYS A 431 -32.96 -31.09 -22.44
N CYS A 432 -34.29 -31.08 -22.53
CA CYS A 432 -35.15 -31.07 -21.36
C CYS A 432 -34.98 -32.40 -20.59
N LEU A 433 -34.59 -32.33 -19.31
CA LEU A 433 -34.61 -33.46 -18.38
C LEU A 433 -35.98 -33.52 -17.69
N ASP A 434 -36.43 -34.74 -17.40
CA ASP A 434 -37.75 -35.01 -16.81
C ASP A 434 -37.95 -34.45 -15.39
N ALA A 435 -39.21 -34.18 -15.07
CA ALA A 435 -39.68 -33.43 -13.90
C ALA A 435 -39.59 -34.18 -12.55
N ALA A 436 -38.42 -34.75 -12.22
CA ALA A 436 -38.17 -35.40 -10.93
C ALA A 436 -37.01 -34.79 -10.10
N TRP A 437 -36.33 -33.73 -10.56
CA TRP A 437 -35.19 -33.14 -9.83
C TRP A 437 -35.49 -31.81 -9.13
N ARG A 438 -36.65 -31.67 -8.47
CA ARG A 438 -36.83 -30.63 -7.45
C ARG A 438 -36.91 -31.24 -6.06
N LYS A 439 -35.74 -31.48 -5.47
CA LYS A 439 -35.44 -31.35 -4.03
C LYS A 439 -33.93 -31.40 -3.82
N PRO A 440 -33.23 -30.28 -3.62
CA PRO A 440 -31.88 -30.32 -3.08
C PRO A 440 -31.96 -30.66 -1.59
N LYS A 441 -31.67 -31.92 -1.23
CA LYS A 441 -31.21 -32.26 0.11
C LYS A 441 -29.79 -31.70 0.26
N GLY A 442 -29.68 -30.68 1.12
CA GLY A 442 -28.49 -30.07 1.73
C GLY A 442 -27.12 -30.30 1.09
N ILE A 443 -26.65 -29.31 0.32
CA ILE A 443 -25.23 -28.93 0.27
C ILE A 443 -25.15 -27.41 0.45
N ASP A 444 -24.99 -27.02 1.71
CA ASP A 444 -24.71 -25.65 2.17
C ASP A 444 -23.19 -25.44 2.13
N ASN A 445 -22.66 -24.98 1.00
CA ASN A 445 -21.22 -24.71 0.86
C ASN A 445 -20.87 -23.31 1.40
N ARG A 446 -19.87 -23.29 2.29
CA ARG A 446 -19.21 -22.16 2.97
C ARG A 446 -18.79 -21.00 2.06
N VAL A 447 -18.72 -21.19 0.74
CA VAL A 447 -18.31 -20.15 -0.23
C VAL A 447 -19.45 -19.20 -0.60
N ARG A 448 -20.73 -19.51 -0.29
CA ARG A 448 -21.88 -18.64 -0.62
C ARG A 448 -22.53 -17.90 0.55
N ARG A 449 -22.21 -18.24 1.80
CA ARG A 449 -22.57 -17.45 2.99
C ARG A 449 -21.34 -16.81 3.62
N ARG A 450 -20.96 -15.66 3.10
CA ARG A 450 -20.43 -14.50 3.84
C ARG A 450 -20.01 -13.46 2.81
N PHE A 451 -20.87 -12.46 2.60
CA PHE A 451 -20.52 -11.03 2.41
C PHE A 451 -21.79 -10.21 2.15
N LYS A 452 -22.82 -10.40 2.98
CA LYS A 452 -23.75 -9.33 3.31
C LYS A 452 -23.64 -9.15 4.81
N GLY A 453 -22.85 -8.16 5.24
CA GLY A 453 -22.68 -7.81 6.65
C GLY A 453 -21.29 -7.95 7.29
N ASN A 454 -20.18 -8.11 6.54
CA ASN A 454 -18.83 -7.99 7.12
C ASN A 454 -18.10 -6.78 6.54
N LEU A 455 -17.50 -5.98 7.44
CA LEU A 455 -16.73 -4.77 7.15
C LEU A 455 -15.71 -4.97 6.02
N ALA A 456 -15.58 -3.95 5.17
CA ALA A 456 -14.43 -3.81 4.28
C ALA A 456 -13.15 -3.72 5.11
N MET A 457 -12.16 -4.58 4.83
CA MET A 457 -10.85 -4.52 5.49
C MET A 457 -10.15 -3.21 5.11
N PRO A 458 -9.67 -2.40 6.09
CA PRO A 458 -9.01 -1.13 5.82
C PRO A 458 -7.66 -1.36 5.12
N SER A 459 -7.49 -0.73 3.97
CA SER A 459 -6.18 -0.27 3.52
C SER A 459 -5.74 0.93 4.38
N GLY A 460 -4.58 0.85 5.04
CA GLY A 460 -3.80 2.04 5.41
C GLY A 460 -3.14 2.07 6.81
N ARG A 461 -1.79 2.15 6.82
CA ARG A 461 -0.90 3.16 7.50
C ARG A 461 -1.41 3.82 8.81
N ARG A 462 -0.67 4.06 9.92
CA ARG A 462 0.77 4.30 10.26
C ARG A 462 0.96 4.05 11.78
N GLY A 463 2.11 3.75 12.38
CA GLY A 463 3.49 3.71 11.90
C GLY A 463 4.42 2.96 12.86
N GLY A 464 5.63 2.67 12.37
CA GLY A 464 6.63 1.79 12.99
C GLY A 464 6.88 0.59 12.09
N GLY A 465 8.02 0.54 11.41
CA GLY A 465 8.25 -0.26 10.20
C GLY A 465 8.06 -1.78 10.34
N LEU A 466 7.36 -2.38 9.37
CA LEU A 466 7.84 -3.47 8.50
C LEU A 466 6.71 -3.81 7.50
N GLU A 467 7.05 -3.91 6.21
CA GLU A 467 6.12 -4.31 5.15
C GLU A 467 5.48 -5.68 5.42
N ARG A 468 4.14 -5.75 5.45
CA ARG A 468 3.43 -6.99 5.13
C ARG A 468 2.62 -6.82 3.86
N ARG A 469 2.94 -7.70 2.91
CA ARG A 469 2.29 -7.89 1.61
C ARG A 469 0.80 -8.18 1.80
N ARG A 470 0.03 -7.75 0.78
CA ARG A 470 -1.38 -8.06 0.51
C ARG A 470 -1.72 -9.47 0.98
N ILE A 471 -2.82 -9.61 1.72
CA ILE A 471 -3.46 -10.89 2.07
C ILE A 471 -4.02 -11.47 0.77
N GLY A 472 -3.12 -12.06 -0.03
CA GLY A 472 -3.45 -13.06 -1.03
C GLY A 472 -3.65 -14.38 -0.31
N TYR A 473 -4.69 -15.08 -0.71
CA TYR A 473 -4.99 -16.43 -0.27
C TYR A 473 -3.77 -17.35 -0.53
N GLY A 474 -3.10 -17.80 0.53
CA GLY A 474 -2.01 -18.79 0.48
C GLY A 474 -0.66 -18.33 1.04
N SER A 475 -0.03 -19.17 1.85
CA SER A 475 1.36 -19.03 2.27
C SER A 475 2.29 -18.99 1.05
N ASN A 476 3.33 -18.15 1.09
CA ASN A 476 4.34 -18.03 0.03
C ASN A 476 4.80 -19.44 -0.43
N LYS A 477 4.75 -19.72 -1.75
CA LYS A 477 5.10 -21.03 -2.34
C LYS A 477 6.45 -21.57 -1.84
N ARG A 478 7.40 -20.69 -1.52
CA ARG A 478 8.73 -21.05 -1.01
C ARG A 478 8.73 -21.50 0.46
N THR A 479 7.84 -20.97 1.29
CA THR A 479 7.83 -21.20 2.75
C THR A 479 6.61 -21.98 3.24
N ARG A 480 5.64 -22.29 2.38
CA ARG A 480 4.39 -22.97 2.76
C ARG A 480 4.56 -24.32 3.45
N HIS A 481 5.67 -25.02 3.18
CA HIS A 481 5.97 -26.36 3.71
C HIS A 481 7.13 -26.35 4.73
N MET A 482 7.51 -25.16 5.19
CA MET A 482 8.61 -24.99 6.13
C MET A 482 8.04 -24.86 7.54
N MET A 483 8.56 -25.65 8.47
CA MET A 483 8.20 -25.55 9.88
C MET A 483 8.75 -24.25 10.49
N PRO A 484 8.22 -23.80 11.64
CA PRO A 484 8.76 -22.64 12.37
C PRO A 484 10.26 -22.76 12.70
N SER A 485 10.78 -23.98 12.80
CA SER A 485 12.21 -24.24 13.00
C SER A 485 13.08 -24.08 11.74
N GLY A 486 12.51 -23.64 10.60
CA GLY A 486 13.24 -23.43 9.34
C GLY A 486 13.52 -24.71 8.53
N HIS A 487 13.01 -25.87 8.95
CA HIS A 487 13.22 -27.16 8.26
C HIS A 487 11.92 -27.63 7.59
N LYS A 488 12.01 -28.44 6.54
CA LYS A 488 10.88 -29.17 5.96
C LYS A 488 10.74 -30.53 6.65
N ALA A 489 9.50 -30.95 6.96
CA ALA A 489 9.27 -32.26 7.56
C ALA A 489 9.41 -33.37 6.51
N PHE A 490 10.15 -34.43 6.85
CA PHE A 490 10.28 -35.65 6.06
C PHE A 490 9.81 -36.84 6.88
N LEU A 491 8.81 -37.57 6.37
CA LEU A 491 8.20 -38.69 7.09
C LEU A 491 9.11 -39.91 7.05
N VAL A 492 9.55 -40.37 8.23
CA VAL A 492 10.47 -41.51 8.41
C VAL A 492 9.70 -42.69 9.00
N SER A 493 9.79 -43.84 8.33
CA SER A 493 9.18 -45.10 8.77
C SER A 493 10.21 -46.12 9.26
N ASN A 494 11.43 -46.08 8.72
CA ASN A 494 12.51 -47.00 9.01
C ASN A 494 13.85 -46.27 9.21
N VAL A 495 14.85 -46.99 9.73
CA VAL A 495 16.21 -46.46 9.95
C VAL A 495 16.88 -46.01 8.64
N LYS A 496 16.66 -46.72 7.54
CA LYS A 496 17.18 -46.36 6.21
C LYS A 496 16.66 -45.00 5.72
N ASP A 497 15.44 -44.63 6.07
CA ASP A 497 14.85 -43.34 5.67
C ASP A 497 15.58 -42.17 6.36
N VAL A 498 16.19 -42.40 7.53
CA VAL A 498 17.03 -41.42 8.22
C VAL A 498 18.37 -41.24 7.51
N GLU A 499 18.91 -42.30 6.90
CA GLU A 499 20.19 -42.25 6.19
C GLU A 499 20.10 -41.42 4.91
N LEU A 500 18.93 -41.39 4.25
CA LEU A 500 18.65 -40.50 3.12
C LEU A 500 18.78 -39.01 3.48
N LEU A 501 18.65 -38.66 4.76
CA LEU A 501 18.76 -37.29 5.25
C LEU A 501 20.20 -36.86 5.55
N LEU A 502 21.19 -37.75 5.42
CA LEU A 502 22.59 -37.43 5.73
C LEU A 502 23.11 -36.22 4.93
N MET A 503 22.79 -36.16 3.63
CA MET A 503 23.20 -35.06 2.74
C MET A 503 22.24 -33.85 2.77
N HIS A 504 21.13 -33.95 3.50
CA HIS A 504 20.04 -32.97 3.48
C HIS A 504 19.60 -32.52 4.89
N ASN A 505 20.42 -32.78 5.90
CA ASN A 505 20.15 -32.49 7.31
C ASN A 505 19.99 -30.99 7.65
N LYS A 506 20.44 -30.08 6.78
CA LYS A 506 20.23 -28.62 6.90
C LYS A 506 18.86 -28.15 6.43
N THR A 507 18.21 -28.91 5.53
CA THR A 507 16.95 -28.51 4.88
C THR A 507 15.76 -29.30 5.42
N TYR A 508 15.98 -30.56 5.81
CA TYR A 508 14.93 -31.48 6.22
C TYR A 508 15.14 -31.96 7.66
N ALA A 509 14.04 -32.14 8.36
CA ALA A 509 13.97 -32.77 9.67
C ALA A 509 13.13 -34.05 9.59
N ALA A 510 13.53 -35.07 10.33
CA ALA A 510 12.82 -36.34 10.38
C ALA A 510 11.57 -36.24 11.26
N GLU A 511 10.43 -36.68 10.74
CA GLU A 511 9.19 -36.85 11.47
C GLU A 511 8.81 -38.34 11.46
N ILE A 512 8.81 -38.97 12.64
CA ILE A 512 8.59 -40.43 12.74
C ILE A 512 7.12 -40.73 12.54
N ALA A 513 6.78 -41.57 11.57
CA ALA A 513 5.40 -41.93 11.27
C ALA A 513 4.66 -42.52 12.49
N HIS A 514 3.35 -42.28 12.56
CA HIS A 514 2.53 -42.64 13.72
C HIS A 514 2.35 -44.16 13.92
N ASN A 515 2.59 -44.94 12.88
CA ASN A 515 2.48 -46.39 12.79
C ASN A 515 3.79 -47.14 13.11
N VAL A 516 4.87 -46.44 13.47
CA VAL A 516 6.15 -47.05 13.86
C VAL A 516 6.07 -47.54 15.31
N SER A 517 6.51 -48.78 15.55
CA SER A 517 6.54 -49.38 16.90
C SER A 517 7.56 -48.68 17.82
N SER A 518 7.33 -48.72 19.13
CA SER A 518 8.18 -48.03 20.12
C SER A 518 9.64 -48.47 20.06
N ARG A 519 9.92 -49.76 19.84
CA ARG A 519 11.30 -50.29 19.66
C ARG A 519 12.00 -49.68 18.45
N LYS A 520 11.35 -49.73 17.27
CA LYS A 520 11.90 -49.13 16.05
C LYS A 520 12.06 -47.61 16.15
N ARG A 521 11.19 -46.95 16.91
CA ARG A 521 11.30 -45.51 17.17
C ARG A 521 12.57 -45.18 17.97
N VAL A 522 12.97 -46.00 18.94
CA VAL A 522 14.25 -45.85 19.67
C VAL A 522 15.44 -45.99 18.70
N ASP A 523 15.41 -46.98 17.81
CA ASP A 523 16.48 -47.20 16.82
C ASP A 523 16.60 -46.02 15.84
N ILE A 524 15.47 -45.49 15.36
CA ILE A 524 15.41 -44.31 14.48
C ILE A 524 15.97 -43.07 15.19
N ILE A 525 15.62 -42.86 16.46
CA ILE A 525 16.12 -41.73 17.25
C ILE A 525 17.63 -41.86 17.48
N ALA A 526 18.11 -43.07 17.83
CA ALA A 526 19.53 -43.34 18.03
C ALA A 526 20.32 -43.09 16.74
N ARG A 527 19.83 -43.57 15.60
CA ARG A 527 20.48 -43.34 14.29
C ARG A 527 20.44 -41.87 13.88
N ALA A 528 19.32 -41.18 14.07
CA ALA A 528 19.21 -39.75 13.77
C ALA A 528 20.20 -38.92 14.60
N LYS A 529 20.40 -39.28 15.87
CA LYS A 529 21.40 -38.65 16.75
C LYS A 529 22.84 -38.88 16.25
N GLN A 530 23.16 -40.07 15.74
CA GLN A 530 24.47 -40.36 15.14
C GLN A 530 24.73 -39.52 13.88
N LEU A 531 23.70 -39.31 13.05
CA LEU A 531 23.81 -38.58 11.78
C LEU A 531 23.55 -37.06 11.90
N GLY A 532 23.29 -36.56 13.12
CA GLY A 532 22.99 -35.15 13.36
C GLY A 532 21.67 -34.67 12.75
N VAL A 533 20.72 -35.59 12.47
CA VAL A 533 19.42 -35.27 11.88
C VAL A 533 18.43 -34.89 12.99
N LYS A 534 17.78 -33.73 12.87
CA LYS A 534 16.78 -33.27 13.83
C LYS A 534 15.49 -34.09 13.70
N VAL A 535 14.99 -34.64 14.82
CA VAL A 535 13.71 -35.36 14.88
C VAL A 535 12.65 -34.49 15.54
N THR A 536 11.51 -34.28 14.87
CA THR A 536 10.45 -33.36 15.32
C THR A 536 9.60 -33.91 16.46
N ASN A 537 9.32 -35.21 16.46
CA ASN A 537 8.43 -35.89 17.39
C ASN A 537 9.14 -36.99 18.21
N ALA A 538 10.39 -36.75 18.62
CA ALA A 538 11.22 -37.74 19.31
C ALA A 538 10.62 -38.30 20.61
N LYS A 539 9.78 -37.52 21.31
CA LYS A 539 9.16 -37.93 22.59
C LYS A 539 7.82 -38.66 22.42
N ALA A 540 7.26 -38.74 21.20
CA ALA A 540 5.94 -39.32 20.99
C ALA A 540 6.00 -40.85 21.17
N LYS A 541 5.04 -41.45 21.90
CA LYS A 541 4.88 -42.91 22.12
C LYS A 541 6.16 -43.68 22.54
N VAL A 542 7.17 -43.00 23.07
CA VAL A 542 8.30 -43.67 23.72
C VAL A 542 7.89 -43.88 25.18
N THR A 543 7.15 -44.95 25.44
CA THR A 543 6.95 -45.44 26.81
C THR A 543 8.26 -46.10 27.23
N THR A 544 8.99 -45.43 28.11
CA THR A 544 10.20 -45.94 28.75
C THR A 544 9.83 -47.11 29.66
N GLU A 545 9.84 -48.31 29.09
CA GLU A 545 10.11 -49.54 29.82
C GLU A 545 11.37 -50.14 29.20
N VAL A 546 12.51 -49.63 29.65
CA VAL A 546 13.80 -50.34 29.68
C VAL A 546 14.38 -50.12 31.05
#